data_AF-A0A1M6WTI0-F1
#
_entry.id   AF-A0A1M6WTI0-F1
#
_cell.length_a   1.000
_cell.length_b   1.000
_cell.length_c   1.000
_cell.angle_alpha   90.00
_cell.angle_beta   90.00
_cell.angle_gamma   90.00
#
_symmetry.space_group_name_H-M   'P 1'
#
loop_
_entity.id
_entity.type
_entity.pdbx_description
1 polymer ?
#
loop_
_entity_poly.entity_id
_entity_poly.type
_entity_poly.pdbx_seq_one_letter_code
_entity_poly.pdbx_strand_id
1 'polypeptide(L)'
;MQIFHGSTQIVEHPEVRVSKYNKDFYFGFYCTSIEQQAIRWATRFGEGFVNVHDYKEDPSLNILRFEKMTDEWLDFIVACRQGVKHDYDVTTHQICFSTQNAISSLTFVTAREVHD
;
A
#
# COMPACT_ATOMS: atom_id res chain seq x y z
N MET A 1 7.99 -11.44 -3.23
CA MET A 1 6.80 -11.75 -2.41
C MET A 1 5.59 -11.24 -3.14
N GLN A 2 4.53 -12.04 -3.27
CA GLN A 2 3.28 -11.56 -3.87
C GLN A 2 2.54 -10.64 -2.89
N ILE A 3 2.08 -9.50 -3.40
CA ILE A 3 1.28 -8.53 -2.67
C ILE A 3 0.07 -8.11 -3.51
N PHE A 4 -0.95 -7.64 -2.83
CA PHE A 4 -2.27 -7.39 -3.39
C PHE A 4 -2.68 -5.93 -3.20
N HIS A 5 -3.20 -5.32 -4.26
CA HIS A 5 -3.80 -3.99 -4.24
C HIS A 5 -5.27 -4.08 -4.66
N GLY A 6 -6.17 -3.62 -3.79
CA GLY A 6 -7.60 -3.53 -4.11
C GLY A 6 -7.96 -2.16 -4.68
N SER A 7 -8.62 -2.14 -5.84
CA SER A 7 -9.05 -0.91 -6.51
C SER A 7 -10.27 -1.14 -7.40
N THR A 8 -10.91 -0.07 -7.86
CA THR A 8 -12.02 -0.12 -8.82
C THR A 8 -11.54 -0.28 -10.27
N GLN A 9 -10.23 -0.46 -10.48
CA GLN A 9 -9.60 -0.55 -11.80
C GLN A 9 -8.39 -1.48 -11.77
N ILE A 10 -7.97 -1.96 -12.94
CA ILE A 10 -6.69 -2.63 -13.11
C ILE A 10 -5.57 -1.58 -13.02
N VAL A 11 -4.49 -1.90 -12.31
CA VAL A 11 -3.35 -1.01 -12.04
C VAL A 11 -2.06 -1.71 -12.45
N GLU A 12 -1.72 -1.64 -13.75
CA GLU A 12 -0.46 -2.19 -14.28
C GLU A 12 0.76 -1.33 -13.91
N HIS A 13 0.54 -0.03 -13.77
CA HIS A 13 1.56 0.97 -13.44
C HIS A 13 1.15 1.69 -12.14
N PRO A 14 1.68 1.25 -10.98
CA PRO A 14 1.39 1.92 -9.71
C PRO A 14 1.96 3.33 -9.66
N GLU A 15 1.29 4.21 -8.93
CA GLU A 15 1.68 5.62 -8.77
C GLU A 15 1.42 6.10 -7.34
N VAL A 16 2.25 7.01 -6.85
CA VAL A 16 2.00 7.74 -5.59
C VAL A 16 0.95 8.80 -5.85
N ARG A 17 -0.26 8.61 -5.31
CA ARG A 17 -1.36 9.57 -5.48
C ARG A 17 -1.55 10.44 -4.24
N VAL A 18 -1.46 11.75 -4.43
CA VAL A 18 -1.84 12.75 -3.43
C VAL A 18 -3.37 12.85 -3.38
N SER A 19 -3.95 12.74 -2.19
CA SER A 19 -5.38 12.84 -1.99
C SER A 19 -5.73 14.02 -1.08
N LYS A 20 -7.00 14.44 -1.06
CA LYS A 20 -7.46 15.57 -0.22
C LYS A 20 -7.22 15.34 1.28
N TYR A 21 -7.21 14.07 1.72
CA TYR A 21 -7.08 13.70 3.12
C TYR A 21 -5.82 12.85 3.32
N ASN A 22 -5.15 13.05 4.46
CA ASN A 22 -4.04 12.21 4.85
C ASN A 22 -4.55 10.82 5.24
N LYS A 23 -3.84 9.79 4.80
CA LYS A 23 -4.13 8.40 5.13
C LYS A 23 -3.20 7.90 6.23
N ASP A 24 -3.43 6.66 6.64
CA ASP A 24 -2.72 5.96 7.70
C ASP A 24 -1.20 5.99 7.54
N PHE A 25 -0.70 5.96 6.31
CA PHE A 25 0.73 6.00 5.96
C PHE A 25 1.02 7.11 4.95
N TYR A 26 0.31 8.23 5.08
CA TYR A 26 0.41 9.39 4.17
C TYR A 26 0.08 9.05 2.69
N PHE A 27 0.71 9.69 1.71
CA PHE A 27 0.47 9.41 0.29
C PHE A 27 1.39 8.30 -0.21
N GLY A 28 0.82 7.35 -0.94
CA GLY A 28 1.55 6.20 -1.46
C GLY A 28 0.66 5.23 -2.21
N PHE A 29 1.29 4.18 -2.73
CA PHE A 29 0.62 3.02 -3.30
C PHE A 29 0.46 1.94 -2.22
N TYR A 30 -0.80 1.56 -1.96
CA TYR A 30 -1.17 0.73 -0.81
C TYR A 30 -1.41 -0.71 -1.22
N CYS A 31 -0.64 -1.61 -0.64
CA CYS A 31 -0.72 -3.05 -0.84
C CYS A 31 -0.84 -3.78 0.50
N THR A 32 -1.20 -5.05 0.42
CA THR A 32 -1.25 -5.97 1.56
C THR A 32 -0.76 -7.35 1.12
N SER A 33 -0.17 -8.12 2.02
CA SER A 33 0.12 -9.54 1.80
C SER A 33 -1.11 -10.43 2.02
N ILE A 34 -2.21 -9.86 2.51
CA ILE A 34 -3.46 -10.57 2.83
C ILE A 34 -4.47 -10.33 1.71
N GLU A 35 -4.63 -11.29 0.80
CA GLU A 35 -5.53 -11.14 -0.35
C GLU A 35 -6.98 -10.79 0.05
N GLN A 36 -7.49 -11.41 1.12
CA GLN A 36 -8.83 -11.12 1.66
C GLN A 36 -9.01 -9.66 2.08
N GLN A 37 -7.94 -8.97 2.47
CA GLN A 37 -8.00 -7.55 2.78
C GLN A 37 -8.05 -6.72 1.50
N ALA A 38 -7.30 -7.09 0.46
CA ALA A 38 -7.38 -6.44 -0.85
C ALA A 38 -8.76 -6.61 -1.50
N ILE A 39 -9.42 -7.77 -1.34
CA ILE A 39 -10.81 -7.97 -1.79
C ILE A 39 -11.73 -6.94 -1.14
N ARG A 40 -11.71 -6.81 0.19
CA ARG A 40 -12.53 -5.81 0.91
C ARG A 40 -12.24 -4.37 0.48
N TRP A 41 -10.99 -4.07 0.11
CA TRP A 41 -10.64 -2.75 -0.42
C TRP A 41 -11.23 -2.53 -1.82
N ALA A 42 -11.18 -3.55 -2.68
CA ALA A 42 -11.72 -3.51 -4.03
C ALA A 42 -13.25 -3.43 -4.05
N THR A 43 -13.92 -4.19 -3.17
CA THR A 43 -15.39 -4.33 -3.18
C THR A 43 -16.13 -3.25 -2.39
N ARG A 44 -15.39 -2.31 -1.76
CA ARG A 44 -15.94 -1.26 -0.88
C ARG A 44 -17.10 -0.46 -1.51
N PHE A 45 -17.10 -0.30 -2.84
CA PHE A 45 -18.09 0.50 -3.56
C PHE A 45 -18.83 -0.30 -4.66
N GLY A 46 -18.80 -1.63 -4.61
CA GLY A 46 -19.39 -2.51 -5.63
C GLY A 46 -18.35 -3.48 -6.19
N GLU A 47 -18.35 -3.66 -7.50
CA GLU A 47 -17.38 -4.53 -8.19
C GLU A 47 -16.01 -3.86 -8.24
N GLY A 48 -14.95 -4.66 -8.14
CA GLY A 48 -13.58 -4.15 -8.16
C GLY A 48 -12.57 -5.18 -8.63
N PHE A 49 -11.30 -4.82 -8.57
CA PHE A 49 -10.18 -5.64 -8.98
C PHE A 49 -9.19 -5.84 -7.84
N VAL A 50 -8.74 -7.08 -7.68
CA VAL A 50 -7.52 -7.38 -6.93
C VAL A 50 -6.37 -7.43 -7.93
N ASN A 51 -5.45 -6.48 -7.81
CA ASN A 51 -4.22 -6.41 -8.58
C ASN A 51 -3.11 -7.15 -7.82
N VAL A 52 -2.42 -8.03 -8.52
CA VAL A 52 -1.32 -8.85 -7.98
C VAL A 52 0.00 -8.28 -8.50
N HIS A 53 0.89 -7.98 -7.57
CA HIS A 53 2.25 -7.55 -7.87
C HIS A 53 3.26 -8.45 -7.20
N ASP A 54 4.36 -8.72 -7.89
CA ASP A 54 5.56 -9.27 -7.27
C ASP A 54 6.40 -8.13 -6.70
N TYR A 55 6.60 -8.16 -5.39
CA TYR A 55 7.47 -7.25 -4.67
C TYR A 55 8.83 -7.89 -4.41
N LYS A 56 9.88 -7.25 -4.93
CA LYS A 56 11.27 -7.55 -4.58
C LYS A 56 11.80 -6.42 -3.72
N GLU A 57 12.16 -6.74 -2.49
CA GLU A 57 12.74 -5.74 -1.59
C GLU A 57 14.06 -5.20 -2.13
N ASP A 58 14.22 -3.87 -2.05
CA ASP A 58 15.45 -3.17 -2.37
C ASP A 58 16.09 -2.66 -1.08
N PRO A 59 17.26 -3.21 -0.67
CA PRO A 59 17.96 -2.79 0.55
C PRO A 59 18.44 -1.33 0.54
N SER A 60 18.43 -0.65 -0.61
CA SER A 60 18.79 0.77 -0.70
C SER A 60 17.66 1.72 -0.27
N LEU A 61 16.43 1.21 -0.12
CA LEU A 61 15.26 1.99 0.30
C LEU A 61 15.23 2.19 1.81
N ASN A 62 14.67 3.32 2.24
CA ASN A 62 14.41 3.59 3.65
C ASN A 62 13.11 2.90 4.10
N ILE A 63 13.22 1.66 4.61
CA ILE A 63 12.08 0.82 4.98
C ILE A 63 11.80 0.91 6.49
N LEU A 64 10.61 1.39 6.86
CA LEU A 64 10.10 1.34 8.22
C LEU A 64 9.34 0.03 8.46
N ARG A 65 9.82 -0.78 9.39
CA ARG A 65 9.19 -2.06 9.74
C ARG A 65 8.48 -1.98 11.08
N PHE A 66 7.26 -2.48 11.09
CA PHE A 66 6.51 -2.71 12.33
C PHE A 66 6.18 -4.19 12.43
N GLU A 67 6.81 -4.89 13.38
CA GLU A 67 6.55 -6.32 13.63
C GLU A 67 5.21 -6.54 14.34
N LYS A 68 4.76 -5.55 15.13
CA LYS A 68 3.56 -5.60 15.95
C LYS A 68 2.84 -4.25 15.91
N MET A 69 1.55 -4.26 16.22
CA MET A 69 0.76 -3.05 16.47
C MET A 69 1.11 -2.48 17.85
N THR A 70 2.26 -1.82 17.96
CA THR A 70 2.72 -1.19 19.20
C THR A 70 2.24 0.26 19.31
N ASP A 71 2.49 0.91 20.45
CA ASP A 71 2.18 2.33 20.64
C ASP A 71 2.95 3.20 19.62
N GLU A 72 4.20 2.85 19.30
CA GLU A 72 4.99 3.56 18.28
C GLU A 72 4.37 3.44 16.88
N TRP A 73 3.78 2.29 16.57
CA TRP A 73 3.02 2.12 15.33
C TRP A 73 1.79 3.03 15.33
N LEU A 74 1.05 3.06 16.43
CA LEU A 74 -0.14 3.91 16.56
C LEU A 74 0.22 5.40 16.45
N ASP A 75 1.28 5.84 17.14
CA ASP A 75 1.79 7.20 17.09
C ASP A 75 2.18 7.60 15.67
N PHE A 76 2.81 6.69 14.92
CA PHE A 76 3.12 6.92 13.51
C PHE A 76 1.86 7.13 12.65
N ILE A 77 0.82 6.32 12.84
CA ILE A 77 -0.46 6.48 12.13
C ILE A 77 -1.10 7.82 12.47
N VAL A 78 -1.11 8.19 13.75
CA VAL A 78 -1.69 9.46 14.22
C VAL A 78 -0.95 10.64 13.61
N ALA A 79 0.38 10.61 13.61
CA ALA A 79 1.21 11.64 13.01
C ALA A 79 0.93 11.79 11.50
N CYS A 80 0.85 10.67 10.76
CA CYS A 80 0.52 10.67 9.34
C CYS A 80 -0.85 11.32 9.07
N ARG A 81 -1.87 10.93 9.84
CA ARG A 81 -3.23 11.50 9.71
C ARG A 81 -3.28 12.99 10.05
N GLN A 82 -2.46 13.44 11.01
CA GLN A 82 -2.29 14.87 11.33
C GLN A 82 -1.50 15.65 10.27
N GLY A 83 -0.93 14.97 9.27
CA GLY A 83 -0.20 15.59 8.17
C GLY A 83 1.29 15.78 8.43
N VAL A 84 1.82 15.13 9.47
CA VAL A 84 3.26 15.04 9.68
C VAL A 84 3.84 14.14 8.59
N LYS A 85 4.73 14.70 7.77
CA LYS A 85 5.43 13.95 6.72
C LYS A 85 6.51 13.07 7.34
N HIS A 86 6.80 11.97 6.66
CA HIS A 86 7.91 11.08 6.95
C HIS A 86 8.78 10.87 5.71
N ASP A 87 10.01 10.42 5.92
CA ASP A 87 10.99 10.20 4.84
C ASP A 87 11.18 8.72 4.48
N TYR A 88 10.28 7.85 4.95
CA TYR A 88 10.29 6.42 4.61
C TYR A 88 9.75 6.16 3.21
N ASP A 89 10.45 5.30 2.47
CA ASP A 89 10.06 4.81 1.15
C ASP A 89 8.97 3.75 1.24
N VAL A 90 9.09 2.83 2.21
CA VAL A 90 8.18 1.68 2.40
C VAL A 90 7.84 1.50 3.88
N THR A 91 6.57 1.23 4.19
CA THR A 91 6.12 0.73 5.51
C THR A 91 5.61 -0.70 5.38
N THR A 92 5.72 -1.58 6.39
CA THR A 92 5.43 -3.03 6.19
C THR A 92 4.15 -3.60 6.80
N HIS A 93 3.55 -2.98 7.82
CA HIS A 93 2.36 -3.54 8.47
C HIS A 93 1.12 -3.47 7.58
N GLN A 94 0.91 -2.30 6.96
CA GLN A 94 0.26 -2.18 5.67
C GLN A 94 1.33 -1.68 4.71
N ILE A 95 1.45 -2.33 3.55
CA ILE A 95 2.56 -2.06 2.66
C ILE A 95 2.25 -0.78 1.90
N CYS A 96 2.91 0.33 2.25
CA CYS A 96 2.74 1.60 1.57
C CYS A 96 4.04 1.99 0.88
N PHE A 97 4.01 2.11 -0.45
CA PHE A 97 5.13 2.60 -1.26
C PHE A 97 4.94 4.10 -1.47
N SER A 98 5.77 4.91 -0.81
CA SER A 98 5.58 6.37 -0.70
C SER A 98 6.38 7.15 -1.75
N THR A 99 7.28 6.49 -2.48
CA THR A 99 8.12 7.11 -3.53
C THR A 99 8.07 6.32 -4.83
N GLN A 100 8.40 6.99 -5.94
CA GLN A 100 8.48 6.33 -7.25
C GLN A 100 9.60 5.30 -7.29
N ASN A 101 10.71 5.55 -6.58
CA ASN A 101 11.80 4.60 -6.45
C ASN A 101 11.32 3.31 -5.76
N ALA A 102 10.53 3.45 -4.69
CA ALA A 102 9.93 2.30 -4.02
C ALA A 102 8.95 1.54 -4.92
N ILE A 103 8.13 2.23 -5.72
CA ILE A 103 7.22 1.57 -6.67
C ILE A 103 7.98 0.76 -7.74
N SER A 104 9.19 1.18 -8.12
CA SER A 104 10.00 0.46 -9.11
C SER A 104 10.38 -0.97 -8.66
N SER A 105 10.23 -1.27 -7.38
CA SER A 105 10.44 -2.60 -6.80
C SER A 105 9.25 -3.55 -7.00
N LEU A 106 8.21 -3.10 -7.72
CA LEU A 106 6.99 -3.85 -8.02
C LEU A 106 6.92 -4.25 -9.50
N THR A 107 6.57 -5.50 -9.73
CA THR A 107 6.25 -6.02 -11.06
C THR A 107 4.78 -6.42 -11.09
N PHE A 108 3.98 -5.86 -12.01
CA PHE A 108 2.61 -6.32 -12.21
C PHE A 108 2.58 -7.76 -12.73
N VAL A 109 1.70 -8.58 -12.16
CA VAL A 109 1.55 -9.99 -12.53
C VAL A 109 0.21 -10.20 -13.24
N THR A 110 -0.90 -9.84 -12.57
CA THR A 110 -2.25 -10.02 -13.10
C THR A 110 -3.25 -9.18 -12.29
N ALA A 111 -4.47 -9.06 -12.79
CA ALA A 111 -5.60 -8.55 -12.05
C ALA A 111 -6.82 -9.43 -12.26
N ARG A 112 -7.63 -9.58 -11.22
CA ARG A 112 -8.89 -10.34 -11.29
C ARG A 112 -10.03 -9.52 -10.72
N GLU A 113 -11.17 -9.59 -11.39
CA GLU A 113 -12.41 -9.01 -10.91
C GLU A 113 -12.88 -9.77 -9.66
N VAL A 114 -13.43 -9.02 -8.71
CA VAL A 114 -13.97 -9.51 -7.44
C VAL A 114 -15.27 -8.81 -7.13
N HIS A 115 -16.14 -9.57 -6.47
CA HIS A 115 -17.44 -9.14 -5.97
C HIS A 115 -17.52 -9.53 -4.49
N ASP A 116 -18.37 -8.84 -3.73
CA ASP A 116 -18.60 -9.10 -2.31
C ASP A 116 -19.48 -10.34 -2.08
#